data_AF-A0A961GNL2-F1
#
_entry.id   AF-A0A961GNL2-F1
#
_cell.length_a   1.000
_cell.length_b   1.000
_cell.length_c   1.000
_cell.angle_alpha   90.00
_cell.angle_beta   90.00
_cell.angle_gamma   90.00
#
_symmetry.space_group_name_H-M   'P 1'
#
loop_
_entity.id
_entity.type
_entity.pdbx_description
1 polymer ?
#
loop_
_entity_poly.entity_id
_entity_poly.type
_entity_poly.pdbx_seq_one_letter_code
_entity_poly.pdbx_strand_id
1 'polypeptide(L)'
;VHESRGGSSCPADIERETPRATIHVGADADGHIADMDVIVTAPSWAGKKVLDIMKVKPGAVITDVARPLDLSADDVAKRPDVLVIESGEIELPGNPQMKGIGLPKGVAYACLAETIVLALEGRYETFTVGRNIEWEKVKEIYRLGLKHGMKLAAISGVNGVHTDADLAEIRKLALARRAEMAVQART
;
A
#
# COMPACT_ATOMS: atom_id res chain seq x y z
N VAL A 1 -13.41 -23.14 24.31
CA VAL A 1 -13.35 -21.69 24.63
C VAL A 1 -13.84 -20.97 23.39
N HIS A 2 -14.84 -20.10 23.54
CA HIS A 2 -15.71 -19.61 22.48
C HIS A 2 -14.93 -18.74 21.48
N GLU A 3 -14.79 -19.22 20.24
CA GLU A 3 -14.17 -18.49 19.15
C GLU A 3 -15.23 -17.59 18.51
N SER A 4 -15.19 -16.31 18.87
CA SER A 4 -16.03 -15.28 18.25
C SER A 4 -15.64 -15.16 16.77
N ARG A 5 -16.51 -15.66 15.89
CA ARG A 5 -16.50 -15.40 14.44
C ARG A 5 -16.62 -13.90 14.20
N GLY A 6 -15.48 -13.21 14.09
CA GLY A 6 -15.38 -11.80 13.71
C GLY A 6 -14.55 -11.66 12.45
N GLY A 7 -15.22 -11.54 11.30
CA GLY A 7 -14.65 -11.05 10.03
C GLY A 7 -13.73 -12.03 9.28
N SER A 8 -14.30 -13.08 8.66
CA SER A 8 -13.57 -13.99 7.76
C SER A 8 -14.24 -14.09 6.38
N SER A 9 -14.56 -12.96 5.75
CA SER A 9 -15.23 -12.96 4.43
C SER A 9 -14.27 -12.69 3.26
N CYS A 10 -13.09 -12.14 3.49
CA CYS A 10 -12.23 -11.62 2.43
C CYS A 10 -11.86 -12.66 1.34
N PRO A 11 -11.38 -13.88 1.66
CA PRO A 11 -11.12 -14.89 0.62
C PRO A 11 -12.39 -15.30 -0.15
N ALA A 12 -13.50 -15.52 0.56
CA ALA A 12 -14.76 -15.95 -0.05
C ALA A 12 -15.38 -14.86 -0.95
N ASP A 13 -15.23 -13.59 -0.58
CA ASP A 13 -15.69 -12.45 -1.38
C ASP A 13 -14.82 -12.29 -2.64
N ILE A 14 -13.50 -12.46 -2.54
CA ILE A 14 -12.59 -12.42 -3.69
C ILE A 14 -12.88 -13.57 -4.66
N GLU A 15 -13.09 -14.79 -4.18
CA GLU A 15 -13.47 -15.93 -5.02
C GLU A 15 -14.80 -15.70 -5.75
N ARG A 16 -15.77 -15.08 -5.06
CA ARG A 16 -17.07 -14.73 -5.65
C ARG A 16 -16.94 -13.66 -6.73
N GLU A 17 -16.18 -12.58 -6.48
CA GLU A 17 -16.02 -11.48 -7.43
C GLU A 17 -15.03 -11.82 -8.57
N THR A 18 -14.03 -12.66 -8.30
CA THR A 18 -12.98 -13.06 -9.24
C THR A 18 -12.73 -14.58 -9.17
N PRO A 19 -13.55 -15.39 -9.87
CA PRO A 19 -13.46 -16.86 -9.80
C PRO A 19 -12.16 -17.47 -10.33
N ARG A 20 -11.34 -16.67 -11.04
CA ARG A 20 -10.02 -17.07 -11.55
C ARG A 20 -8.89 -16.75 -10.57
N ALA A 21 -9.16 -16.05 -9.48
CA ALA A 21 -8.16 -15.74 -8.47
C ALA A 21 -7.82 -17.02 -7.70
N THR A 22 -6.52 -17.30 -7.55
CA THR A 22 -6.04 -18.33 -6.62
C THR A 22 -5.63 -17.62 -5.33
N ILE A 23 -6.21 -18.03 -4.20
CA ILE A 23 -5.98 -17.39 -2.91
C ILE A 23 -5.11 -18.30 -2.05
N HIS A 24 -4.02 -17.74 -1.54
CA HIS A 24 -3.16 -18.38 -0.55
C HIS A 24 -3.24 -17.55 0.73
N VAL A 25 -3.55 -18.21 1.85
CA VAL A 25 -3.59 -17.59 3.17
C VAL A 25 -2.49 -18.22 4.01
N GLY A 26 -1.58 -17.39 4.52
CA GLY A 26 -0.46 -17.81 5.34
C GLY A 26 -0.27 -16.86 6.52
N ALA A 27 0.41 -17.35 7.56
CA ALA A 27 0.86 -16.53 8.68
C ALA A 27 2.27 -15.94 8.47
N ASP A 28 2.99 -16.42 7.44
CA ASP A 28 4.25 -15.86 6.96
C ASP A 28 4.14 -15.53 5.48
N ALA A 29 4.84 -14.47 5.05
CA ALA A 29 4.95 -14.08 3.65
C ALA A 29 6.22 -14.64 2.99
N ASP A 30 7.19 -15.08 3.78
CA ASP A 30 8.54 -15.44 3.36
C ASP A 30 8.53 -16.57 2.32
N GLY A 31 7.60 -17.52 2.43
CA GLY A 31 7.49 -18.65 1.49
C GLY A 31 7.10 -18.27 0.05
N HIS A 32 6.50 -17.09 -0.17
CA HIS A 32 5.96 -16.68 -1.47
C HIS A 32 6.53 -15.36 -2.00
N ILE A 33 7.23 -14.59 -1.16
CA ILE A 33 7.65 -13.23 -1.48
C ILE A 33 8.61 -13.13 -2.67
N ALA A 34 9.35 -14.20 -2.98
CA ALA A 34 10.27 -14.27 -4.11
C ALA A 34 9.56 -14.31 -5.48
N ASP A 35 8.30 -14.72 -5.52
CA ASP A 35 7.52 -14.84 -6.76
C ASP A 35 6.61 -13.63 -7.02
N MET A 36 6.37 -12.80 -6.00
CA MET A 36 5.44 -11.67 -6.02
C MET A 36 5.95 -10.52 -6.90
N ASP A 37 5.09 -10.04 -7.81
CA ASP A 37 5.34 -8.83 -8.60
C ASP A 37 4.86 -7.55 -7.90
N VAL A 38 3.83 -7.64 -7.06
CA VAL A 38 3.28 -6.53 -6.29
C VAL A 38 3.05 -6.98 -4.85
N ILE A 39 3.51 -6.17 -3.90
CA ILE A 39 3.41 -6.41 -2.46
C ILE A 39 2.78 -5.17 -1.82
N VAL A 40 1.77 -5.37 -0.96
CA VAL A 40 1.16 -4.30 -0.18
C VAL A 40 1.33 -4.63 1.30
N THR A 41 2.02 -3.78 2.05
CA THR A 41 2.13 -3.91 3.51
C THR A 41 1.16 -2.96 4.20
N ALA A 42 0.35 -3.49 5.10
CA ALA A 42 -0.61 -2.74 5.91
C ALA A 42 -0.74 -3.33 7.32
N PRO A 43 0.38 -3.48 8.07
CA PRO A 43 0.35 -4.08 9.40
C PRO A 43 -0.39 -3.20 10.41
N SER A 44 -1.11 -3.85 11.32
CA SER A 44 -1.75 -3.18 12.46
C SER A 44 -0.84 -3.04 13.69
N TRP A 45 0.42 -3.49 13.61
CA TRP A 45 1.36 -3.49 14.73
C TRP A 45 2.69 -2.86 14.32
N ALA A 46 2.99 -1.69 14.90
CA ALA A 46 4.23 -0.97 14.65
C ALA A 46 5.44 -1.74 15.25
N GLY A 47 6.54 -1.79 14.49
CA GLY A 47 7.86 -2.15 15.02
C GLY A 47 8.29 -3.62 14.87
N LYS A 48 7.56 -4.45 14.12
CA LYS A 48 8.09 -5.75 13.65
C LYS A 48 8.31 -5.69 12.15
N LYS A 49 9.50 -6.07 11.70
CA LYS A 49 9.84 -6.16 10.27
C LYS A 49 8.88 -7.14 9.60
N VAL A 50 8.02 -6.63 8.71
CA VAL A 50 6.96 -7.39 8.02
C VAL A 50 7.54 -8.24 6.89
N LEU A 51 8.58 -7.75 6.22
CA LEU A 51 9.24 -8.46 5.14
C LEU A 51 10.73 -8.16 5.07
N ASP A 52 11.49 -9.10 4.50
CA ASP A 52 12.89 -8.88 4.12
C ASP A 52 12.98 -8.50 2.64
N ILE A 53 13.31 -7.23 2.36
CA ILE A 53 13.40 -6.71 1.00
C ILE A 53 14.47 -7.45 0.16
N MET A 54 15.44 -8.10 0.79
CA MET A 54 16.46 -8.87 0.08
C MET A 54 15.91 -10.14 -0.58
N LYS A 55 14.76 -10.65 -0.12
CA LYS A 55 14.12 -11.86 -0.65
C LYS A 55 13.13 -11.58 -1.78
N VAL A 56 12.79 -10.30 -2.03
CA VAL A 56 11.77 -9.95 -3.02
C VAL A 56 12.31 -10.08 -4.44
N LYS A 57 11.41 -10.42 -5.35
CA LYS A 57 11.68 -10.47 -6.79
C LYS A 57 12.27 -9.15 -7.28
N PRO A 58 13.37 -9.16 -8.06
CA PRO A 58 13.82 -7.95 -8.75
C PRO A 58 12.71 -7.37 -9.62
N GLY A 59 12.48 -6.07 -9.54
CA GLY A 59 11.38 -5.37 -10.23
C GLY A 59 10.02 -5.50 -9.56
N ALA A 60 9.94 -6.05 -8.35
CA ALA A 60 8.71 -6.00 -7.55
C ALA A 60 8.35 -4.55 -7.19
N VAL A 61 7.05 -4.29 -7.05
CA VAL A 61 6.51 -3.03 -6.52
C VAL A 61 6.00 -3.26 -5.11
N ILE A 62 6.54 -2.53 -4.15
CA ILE A 62 6.12 -2.59 -2.74
C ILE A 62 5.41 -1.29 -2.39
N THR A 63 4.18 -1.41 -1.87
CA THR A 63 3.42 -0.29 -1.33
C THR A 63 3.38 -0.40 0.19
N ASP A 64 4.07 0.49 0.89
CA ASP A 64 4.12 0.55 2.35
C ASP A 64 3.10 1.57 2.87
N VAL A 65 2.01 1.04 3.44
CA VAL A 65 0.90 1.81 4.00
C VAL A 65 1.08 2.02 5.52
N ALA A 66 2.12 1.43 6.12
CA ALA A 66 2.33 1.50 7.55
C ALA A 66 2.72 2.91 8.02
N ARG A 67 2.34 3.22 9.26
CA ARG A 67 2.78 4.42 9.98
C ARG A 67 3.10 4.03 11.44
N PRO A 68 4.38 4.06 11.86
CA PRO A 68 5.59 4.30 11.07
C PRO A 68 5.81 3.27 9.94
N LEU A 69 6.61 3.64 8.92
CA LEU A 69 6.95 2.76 7.80
C LEU A 69 7.62 1.47 8.25
N ASP A 70 7.34 0.38 7.52
CA ASP A 70 7.94 -0.94 7.75
C ASP A 70 9.35 -1.04 7.14
N LEU A 71 9.56 -0.38 6.00
CA LEU A 71 10.84 -0.40 5.28
C LEU A 71 11.67 0.84 5.61
N SER A 72 12.90 0.61 6.09
CA SER A 72 13.84 1.69 6.34
C SER A 72 14.51 2.18 5.05
N ALA A 73 14.95 3.44 5.05
CA ALA A 73 15.73 4.02 3.95
C ALA A 73 16.94 3.15 3.54
N ASP A 74 17.64 2.59 4.54
CA ASP A 74 18.80 1.73 4.32
C ASP A 74 18.43 0.41 3.66
N ASP A 75 17.26 -0.17 3.99
CA ASP A 75 16.79 -1.40 3.36
C ASP A 75 16.37 -1.13 1.90
N VAL A 76 15.67 -0.03 1.63
CA VAL A 76 15.31 0.39 0.27
C VAL A 76 16.56 0.66 -0.58
N ALA A 77 17.57 1.33 -0.02
CA ALA A 77 18.81 1.65 -0.74
C ALA A 77 19.61 0.40 -1.17
N LYS A 78 19.47 -0.73 -0.47
CA LYS A 78 20.11 -2.01 -0.86
C LYS A 78 19.47 -2.66 -2.09
N ARG A 79 18.24 -2.26 -2.44
CA ARG A 79 17.45 -2.84 -3.54
C ARG A 79 16.98 -1.74 -4.50
N PRO A 80 17.89 -1.08 -5.22
CA PRO A 80 17.53 -0.03 -6.19
C PRO A 80 16.78 -0.60 -7.41
N ASP A 81 16.71 -1.93 -7.53
CA ASP A 81 15.95 -2.67 -8.53
C ASP A 81 14.49 -2.97 -8.10
N VAL A 82 14.04 -2.44 -6.96
CA VAL A 82 12.68 -2.61 -6.42
C VAL A 82 12.04 -1.23 -6.25
N LEU A 83 10.79 -1.08 -6.69
CA LEU A 83 10.05 0.16 -6.50
C LEU A 83 9.36 0.12 -5.14
N VAL A 84 9.74 1.01 -4.23
CA VAL A 84 9.08 1.19 -2.93
C VAL A 84 8.29 2.50 -2.93
N ILE A 85 7.00 2.38 -2.64
CA ILE A 85 6.02 3.46 -2.62
C ILE A 85 5.53 3.62 -1.18
N GLU A 86 5.74 4.79 -0.61
CA GLU A 86 5.06 5.23 0.60
C GLU A 86 3.64 5.64 0.23
N SER A 87 2.63 5.00 0.85
CA SER A 87 1.25 5.13 0.41
C SER A 87 0.29 5.49 1.54
N GLY A 88 -0.98 5.67 1.18
CA GLY A 88 -2.02 6.15 2.09
C GLY A 88 -2.16 7.67 2.11
N GLU A 89 -1.80 8.35 1.02
CA GLU A 89 -1.82 9.81 0.90
C GLU A 89 -2.77 10.28 -0.20
N ILE A 90 -3.51 11.35 0.10
CA ILE A 90 -4.58 11.90 -0.73
C ILE A 90 -4.36 13.40 -0.93
N GLU A 91 -4.39 13.85 -2.18
CA GLU A 91 -4.46 15.27 -2.53
C GLU A 91 -5.88 15.77 -2.31
N LEU A 92 -6.01 16.77 -1.43
CA LEU A 92 -7.27 17.42 -1.09
C LEU A 92 -7.60 18.53 -2.12
N PRO A 93 -8.88 18.71 -2.46
CA PRO A 93 -9.32 19.78 -3.35
C PRO A 93 -9.14 21.17 -2.72
N GLY A 94 -8.95 22.19 -3.56
CA GLY A 94 -8.91 23.59 -3.14
C GLY A 94 -7.59 24.00 -2.48
N ASN A 95 -7.66 24.77 -1.39
CA ASN A 95 -6.49 25.28 -0.66
C ASN A 95 -6.72 25.11 0.86
N PRO A 96 -6.73 23.86 1.37
CA PRO A 96 -6.98 23.60 2.78
C PRO A 96 -5.87 24.23 3.64
N GLN A 97 -6.26 24.83 4.75
CA GLN A 97 -5.34 25.33 5.76
C GLN A 97 -5.31 24.35 6.93
N MET A 98 -4.19 23.65 7.09
CA MET A 98 -4.02 22.59 8.08
C MET A 98 -2.72 22.83 8.85
N LYS A 99 -2.65 22.33 10.09
CA LYS A 99 -1.39 22.22 10.81
C LYS A 99 -0.48 21.19 10.12
N GLY A 100 0.83 21.32 10.29
CA GLY A 100 1.79 20.38 9.72
C GLY A 100 1.60 18.97 10.28
N ILE A 101 1.39 18.00 9.39
CA ILE A 101 1.22 16.57 9.71
C ILE A 101 2.34 15.70 9.10
N GLY A 102 3.42 16.33 8.65
CA GLY A 102 4.55 15.65 8.01
C GLY A 102 4.36 15.36 6.51
N LEU A 103 3.34 15.95 5.87
CA LEU A 103 3.04 15.78 4.44
C LEU A 103 3.13 17.10 3.66
N PRO A 104 3.29 17.05 2.32
CA PRO A 104 3.21 18.23 1.46
C PRO A 104 1.91 19.03 1.65
N LYS A 105 1.95 20.33 1.32
CA LYS A 105 0.77 21.19 1.42
C LYS A 105 -0.36 20.66 0.52
N GLY A 106 -1.57 20.56 1.07
CA GLY A 106 -2.73 20.05 0.33
C GLY A 106 -2.83 18.52 0.30
N VAL A 107 -1.90 17.80 0.93
CA VAL A 107 -1.92 16.34 1.04
C VAL A 107 -2.28 15.93 2.47
N ALA A 108 -3.12 14.91 2.59
CA ALA A 108 -3.53 14.32 3.88
C ALA A 108 -3.43 12.80 3.83
N TYR A 109 -3.26 12.18 5.00
CA TYR A 109 -3.40 10.73 5.13
C TYR A 109 -4.84 10.31 4.77
N ALA A 110 -5.01 9.14 4.16
CA ALA A 110 -6.30 8.64 3.70
C ALA A 110 -7.34 8.54 4.84
N CYS A 111 -6.91 8.20 6.06
CA CYS A 111 -7.78 8.18 7.23
C CYS A 111 -8.30 9.57 7.63
N LEU A 112 -7.48 10.62 7.46
CA LEU A 112 -7.90 12.00 7.66
C LEU A 112 -8.80 12.47 6.52
N ALA A 113 -8.47 12.09 5.28
CA ALA A 113 -9.30 12.38 4.11
C ALA A 113 -10.71 11.79 4.24
N GLU A 114 -10.87 10.56 4.77
CA GLU A 114 -12.18 9.97 5.09
C GLU A 114 -12.98 10.89 6.02
N THR A 115 -12.35 11.38 7.09
CA THR A 115 -13.01 12.29 8.04
C THR A 115 -13.46 13.58 7.35
N ILE A 116 -12.64 14.14 6.46
CA ILE A 116 -12.97 15.35 5.70
C ILE A 116 -14.15 15.10 4.75
N VAL A 117 -14.15 13.99 4.01
CA VAL A 117 -15.24 13.63 3.09
C VAL A 117 -16.56 13.47 3.85
N LEU A 118 -16.54 12.76 4.98
CA LEU A 118 -17.74 12.57 5.80
C LEU A 118 -18.28 13.90 6.31
N ALA A 119 -17.40 14.81 6.75
CA ALA A 119 -17.79 16.15 7.16
C ALA A 119 -18.40 16.97 5.99
N LEU A 120 -17.85 16.85 4.77
CA LEU A 120 -18.39 17.52 3.58
C LEU A 120 -19.77 16.98 3.17
N GLU A 121 -20.05 15.69 3.42
CA GLU A 121 -21.37 15.09 3.22
C GLU A 121 -22.33 15.35 4.40
N GLY A 122 -21.90 16.02 5.48
CA GLY A 122 -22.71 16.23 6.67
C GLY A 122 -23.00 14.94 7.46
N ARG A 123 -22.15 13.92 7.30
CA ARG A 123 -22.29 12.60 7.94
C ARG A 123 -21.41 12.53 9.17
N TYR A 124 -22.02 12.66 10.34
CA TYR A 124 -21.33 12.61 11.63
C TYR A 124 -21.56 11.26 12.29
N GLU A 125 -20.99 10.22 11.70
CA GLU A 125 -21.15 8.85 12.15
C GLU A 125 -19.81 8.13 12.27
N THR A 126 -19.84 7.02 12.99
CA THR A 126 -18.72 6.09 13.07
C THR A 126 -18.69 5.22 11.81
N PHE A 127 -18.15 5.75 10.71
CA PHE A 127 -18.23 5.12 9.40
C PHE A 127 -17.38 3.83 9.32
N THR A 128 -16.07 3.95 9.56
CA THR A 128 -15.11 2.84 9.63
C THR A 128 -14.53 2.74 11.04
N VAL A 129 -14.79 1.64 11.77
CA VAL A 129 -14.18 1.38 13.09
C VAL A 129 -13.85 -0.09 13.29
N GLY A 130 -12.72 -0.33 13.94
CA GLY A 130 -12.27 -1.66 14.33
C GLY A 130 -11.70 -2.44 13.14
N ARG A 131 -11.72 -3.78 13.24
CA ARG A 131 -11.15 -4.68 12.22
C ARG A 131 -12.18 -5.16 11.20
N ASN A 132 -13.44 -4.80 11.37
CA ASN A 132 -14.52 -5.24 10.49
C ASN A 132 -14.75 -4.17 9.42
N ILE A 133 -14.02 -4.28 8.31
CA ILE A 133 -14.12 -3.37 7.17
C ILE A 133 -15.11 -3.97 6.16
N GLU A 134 -16.15 -3.22 5.83
CA GLU A 134 -17.16 -3.61 4.84
C GLU A 134 -16.76 -3.10 3.45
N TRP A 135 -16.77 -4.00 2.45
CA TRP A 135 -16.32 -3.68 1.09
C TRP A 135 -17.16 -2.58 0.43
N GLU A 136 -18.45 -2.59 0.70
CA GLU A 136 -19.43 -1.62 0.23
C GLU A 136 -19.10 -0.21 0.74
N LYS A 137 -18.73 -0.09 2.02
CA LYS A 137 -18.33 1.18 2.63
C LYS A 137 -17.02 1.71 2.04
N VAL A 138 -16.06 0.83 1.74
CA VAL A 138 -14.80 1.22 1.08
C VAL A 138 -15.08 1.81 -0.31
N LYS A 139 -15.96 1.17 -1.10
CA LYS A 139 -16.38 1.68 -2.42
C LYS A 139 -17.15 3.00 -2.29
N GLU A 140 -17.98 3.14 -1.26
CA GLU A 140 -18.75 4.34 -0.98
C GLU A 140 -17.83 5.53 -0.66
N ILE A 141 -16.92 5.41 0.32
CA ILE A 141 -16.03 6.51 0.68
C ILE A 141 -15.12 6.91 -0.48
N TYR A 142 -14.67 5.94 -1.29
CA TYR A 142 -13.90 6.21 -2.50
C TYR A 142 -14.69 7.09 -3.49
N ARG A 143 -15.96 6.75 -3.77
CA ARG A 143 -16.82 7.56 -4.65
C ARG A 143 -17.08 8.95 -4.10
N LEU A 144 -17.28 9.07 -2.78
CA LEU A 144 -17.47 10.36 -2.12
C LEU A 144 -16.21 11.22 -2.20
N GLY A 145 -15.01 10.64 -2.02
CA GLY A 145 -13.74 11.32 -2.23
C GLY A 145 -13.61 11.87 -3.65
N LEU A 146 -13.91 11.04 -4.66
CA LEU A 146 -13.91 11.47 -6.07
C LEU A 146 -14.94 12.58 -6.34
N LYS A 147 -16.15 12.47 -5.77
CA LYS A 147 -17.21 13.49 -5.89
C LYS A 147 -16.74 14.86 -5.40
N HIS A 148 -15.96 14.90 -4.32
CA HIS A 148 -15.40 16.13 -3.77
C HIS A 148 -14.10 16.58 -4.44
N GLY A 149 -13.60 15.83 -5.42
CA GLY A 149 -12.39 16.19 -6.17
C GLY A 149 -11.07 15.77 -5.52
N MET A 150 -11.11 14.82 -4.58
CA MET A 150 -9.91 14.21 -4.03
C MET A 150 -9.22 13.34 -5.07
N LYS A 151 -7.88 13.29 -5.00
CA LYS A 151 -7.04 12.47 -5.89
C LYS A 151 -6.02 11.70 -5.08
N LEU A 152 -5.54 10.59 -5.64
CA LEU A 152 -4.35 9.93 -5.09
C LEU A 152 -3.18 10.92 -5.17
N ALA A 153 -2.41 11.02 -4.08
CA ALA A 153 -1.20 11.83 -4.08
C ALA A 153 -0.15 11.25 -5.05
N ALA A 154 0.88 12.05 -5.32
CA ALA A 154 1.98 11.63 -6.19
C ALA A 154 2.69 10.39 -5.60
N ILE A 155 3.11 9.48 -6.48
CA ILE A 155 3.82 8.26 -6.09
C ILE A 155 5.15 8.69 -5.47
N SER A 156 5.29 8.48 -4.16
CA SER A 156 6.46 8.92 -3.41
C SER A 156 7.15 7.74 -2.75
N GLY A 157 8.46 7.84 -2.55
CA GLY A 157 9.24 6.91 -1.75
C GLY A 157 10.11 7.67 -0.76
N VAL A 158 11.12 6.98 -0.23
CA VAL A 158 12.06 7.50 0.79
C VAL A 158 12.70 8.83 0.42
N ASN A 159 12.91 9.07 -0.88
CA ASN A 159 13.58 10.27 -1.40
C ASN A 159 12.60 11.33 -1.95
N GLY A 160 11.29 11.17 -1.70
CA GLY A 160 10.23 12.03 -2.23
C GLY A 160 9.54 11.46 -3.47
N VAL A 161 8.96 12.33 -4.29
CA VAL A 161 8.15 11.96 -5.45
C VAL A 161 9.02 11.28 -6.52
N HIS A 162 8.59 10.10 -6.97
CA HIS A 162 9.24 9.38 -8.08
C HIS A 162 8.98 10.08 -9.40
N THR A 163 10.03 10.25 -10.19
CA THR A 163 9.95 10.74 -11.57
C THR A 163 9.94 9.58 -12.56
N ASP A 164 9.53 9.85 -13.81
CA ASP A 164 9.61 8.85 -14.90
C ASP A 164 11.04 8.34 -15.12
N ALA A 165 12.05 9.18 -14.86
CA ALA A 165 13.45 8.78 -14.95
C ALA A 165 13.84 7.80 -13.84
N ASP A 166 13.36 8.01 -12.61
CA ASP A 166 13.58 7.09 -11.50
C ASP A 166 12.94 5.73 -11.80
N LEU A 167 11.70 5.73 -12.28
CA LEU A 167 11.00 4.51 -12.68
C LEU A 167 11.71 3.76 -13.81
N ALA A 168 12.25 4.49 -14.79
CA ALA A 168 13.02 3.92 -15.88
C ALA A 168 14.33 3.28 -15.40
N GLU A 169 15.04 3.93 -14.47
CA GLU A 169 16.28 3.38 -13.90
C GLU A 169 16.00 2.15 -13.04
N ILE A 170 15.00 2.17 -12.17
CA ILE A 170 14.58 1.01 -11.38
C ILE A 170 14.27 -0.17 -12.29
N ARG A 171 13.51 0.06 -13.38
CA ARG A 171 13.21 -0.96 -14.37
C ARG A 171 14.46 -1.53 -15.03
N LYS A 172 15.40 -0.68 -15.42
CA LYS A 172 16.67 -1.10 -16.03
C LYS A 172 17.49 -1.97 -15.08
N LEU A 173 17.61 -1.57 -13.81
CA LEU A 173 18.31 -2.33 -12.77
C LEU A 173 17.63 -3.69 -12.51
N ALA A 174 16.29 -3.71 -12.45
CA ALA A 174 15.51 -4.94 -12.32
C ALA A 174 15.76 -5.93 -13.45
N LEU A 175 15.77 -5.46 -14.71
CA LEU A 175 16.02 -6.31 -15.86
C LEU A 175 17.45 -6.87 -15.86
N ALA A 176 18.44 -6.05 -15.54
CA ALA A 176 19.83 -6.49 -15.40
C ALA A 176 19.96 -7.57 -14.33
N ARG A 177 19.36 -7.35 -13.14
CA ARG A 177 19.41 -8.31 -12.04
C ARG A 177 18.72 -9.64 -12.36
N ARG A 178 17.57 -9.60 -13.07
CA ARG A 178 16.90 -10.82 -13.56
C ARG A 178 17.78 -11.60 -14.53
N ALA A 179 18.49 -10.90 -15.42
CA ALA A 179 19.41 -11.54 -16.36
C ALA A 179 20.59 -12.21 -15.63
N GLU A 180 21.19 -11.55 -14.64
CA GLU A 180 22.25 -12.13 -13.80
C GLU A 180 21.77 -13.40 -13.08
N MET A 181 20.61 -13.36 -12.44
CA MET A 181 20.02 -14.51 -11.74
C MET A 181 19.73 -15.67 -12.69
N ALA A 182 19.28 -15.39 -13.92
CA ALA A 182 19.03 -16.42 -14.92
C ALA A 182 20.32 -17.11 -15.41
N VAL A 183 21.45 -16.40 -15.44
CA VAL A 183 22.76 -16.99 -15.74
C VAL A 183 23.23 -17.86 -14.58
N GLN A 184 23.10 -17.38 -13.34
CA GLN A 184 23.49 -18.12 -12.13
C GLN A 184 22.68 -19.42 -11.97
N ALA A 185 21.38 -19.41 -12.26
CA ALA A 185 20.53 -20.61 -12.17
C ALA A 185 20.86 -21.69 -13.23
N ARG A 186 21.67 -21.35 -14.26
CA ARG A 186 22.10 -22.27 -15.32
C ARG A 186 23.50 -22.85 -15.09
N THR A 187 24.20 -22.39 -14.04
CA THR A 187 25.57 -22.78 -13.72
C THR A 187 25.55 -23.69 -12.49
#